data_AF-A0A969GFI2-F1
#
_entry.id   AF-A0A969GFI2-F1
#
_cell.length_a   1.000
_cell.length_b   1.000
_cell.length_c   1.000
_cell.angle_alpha   90.00
_cell.angle_beta   90.00
_cell.angle_gamma   90.00
#
_symmetry.space_group_name_H-M   'P 1'
#
loop_
_entity.id
_entity.type
_entity.pdbx_description
1 polymer ?
#
loop_
_entity_poly.entity_id
_entity_poly.type
_entity_poly.pdbx_seq_one_letter_code
_entity_poly.pdbx_strand_id
1 'polypeptide(L)'
;MNWFLEEDLPETFSFNSADGDGTKTEEFSNGTNKILISFPFEYNSELFPQEVSLYFKSEYLAKQPFVSVKIITPDGRSVNISSFSIGRTHTYRFSQDQKLQRKFFGTSPEKAIFMDLTSELEEMKAIPGQYELIIEGVAFEENSTLDAEFIVYGNVYGWAGTDHRRRDISIALMWGAPVALTFGLLSALGTTITTMIIAAVGTWYGGWIDEVIQRITEVNLILPFLSILIMIGTFYSKSLWVMLFAVIALSIFGGAIKGFRAVFLQIKESPYVEAARAYGASNMRIIMQYLVPRIVPLLIPQLVILIPANVF
;
A
#
# COMPACT_ATOMS: atom_id res chain seq x y z
N MET A 1 -6.78 12.09 -11.51
CA MET A 1 -7.14 11.88 -12.93
C MET A 1 -8.20 10.82 -13.04
N ASN A 2 -9.39 11.19 -13.51
CA ASN A 2 -10.51 10.26 -13.68
C ASN A 2 -10.58 9.77 -15.13
N TRP A 3 -9.99 8.60 -15.41
CA TRP A 3 -9.84 8.10 -16.79
C TRP A 3 -10.89 7.07 -17.18
N PHE A 4 -11.64 6.55 -16.21
CA PHE A 4 -12.51 5.39 -16.40
C PHE A 4 -13.97 5.65 -16.04
N LEU A 5 -14.28 6.74 -15.35
CA LEU A 5 -15.66 7.11 -15.01
C LEU A 5 -16.10 8.28 -15.88
N GLU A 6 -17.38 8.26 -16.25
CA GLU A 6 -18.04 9.27 -17.07
C GLU A 6 -18.31 10.57 -16.28
N GLU A 7 -18.43 10.47 -14.95
CA GLU A 7 -18.62 11.61 -14.05
C GLU A 7 -17.29 12.24 -13.65
N ASP A 8 -17.19 13.57 -13.61
CA ASP A 8 -15.97 14.25 -13.17
C ASP A 8 -15.85 14.23 -11.63
N LEU A 9 -15.03 13.31 -11.14
CA LEU A 9 -14.81 13.11 -9.71
C LEU A 9 -13.75 14.09 -9.20
N PRO A 10 -13.94 14.70 -8.02
CA PRO A 10 -12.97 15.65 -7.50
C PRO A 10 -11.66 14.95 -7.22
N GLU A 11 -10.56 15.55 -7.67
CA GLU A 11 -9.21 15.04 -7.42
C GLU A 11 -8.71 15.52 -6.07
N THR A 12 -7.93 14.69 -5.38
CA THR A 12 -7.19 15.14 -4.20
C THR A 12 -5.99 15.96 -4.64
N PHE A 13 -5.84 17.15 -4.07
CA PHE A 13 -4.69 18.03 -4.29
C PHE A 13 -4.20 18.61 -2.96
N SER A 14 -2.93 18.95 -2.93
CA SER A 14 -2.24 19.47 -1.75
C SER A 14 -1.36 20.66 -2.13
N PHE A 15 -1.30 21.65 -1.24
CA PHE A 15 -0.43 22.80 -1.36
C PHE A 15 0.39 22.92 -0.08
N ASN A 16 1.70 23.10 -0.20
CA ASN A 16 2.60 23.28 0.92
C ASN A 16 3.36 24.61 0.82
N SER A 17 3.14 25.50 1.79
CA SER A 17 3.83 26.79 1.85
C SER A 17 5.35 26.67 2.01
N ALA A 18 5.86 25.56 2.56
CA ALA A 18 7.30 25.33 2.68
C ALA A 18 7.96 24.94 1.33
N ASP A 19 7.19 24.32 0.43
CA ASP A 19 7.66 23.91 -0.90
C ASP A 19 7.51 25.03 -1.95
N GLY A 20 6.94 26.18 -1.55
CA GLY A 20 6.71 27.34 -2.40
C GLY A 20 5.35 27.32 -3.10
N ASP A 21 4.43 26.44 -2.69
CA ASP A 21 3.07 26.45 -3.21
C ASP A 21 2.31 27.67 -2.65
N GLY A 22 1.67 28.45 -3.53
CA GLY A 22 0.93 29.65 -3.14
C GLY A 22 1.82 30.86 -2.86
N THR A 23 1.31 31.81 -2.08
CA THR A 23 2.04 33.03 -1.69
C THR A 23 2.17 33.10 -0.17
N LYS A 24 3.38 33.33 0.31
CA LYS A 24 3.70 33.53 1.73
C LYS A 24 4.38 34.89 1.89
N THR A 25 3.76 35.77 2.67
CA THR A 25 4.30 37.10 2.97
C THR A 25 4.49 37.23 4.48
N GLU A 26 5.64 37.74 4.89
CA GLU A 26 5.95 37.99 6.31
C GLU A 26 6.21 39.48 6.51
N GLU A 27 5.49 40.09 7.44
CA GLU A 27 5.65 41.49 7.83
C GLU A 27 5.92 41.57 9.33
N PHE A 28 7.15 41.94 9.68
CA PHE A 28 7.52 42.18 11.06
C PHE A 28 7.15 43.60 11.48
N SER A 29 6.25 43.74 12.44
CA SER A 29 5.81 45.03 12.95
C SER A 29 5.49 44.95 14.44
N ASN A 30 5.97 45.93 15.21
CA ASN A 30 5.68 46.10 16.65
C ASN A 30 5.96 44.85 17.52
N GLY A 31 7.01 44.08 17.22
CA GLY A 31 7.38 42.88 18.00
C GLY A 31 6.53 41.64 17.71
N THR A 32 5.70 41.70 16.66
CA THR A 32 4.93 40.57 16.13
C THR A 32 5.30 40.34 14.67
N ASN A 33 5.49 39.08 14.29
CA ASN A 33 5.62 38.67 12.90
C ASN A 33 4.24 38.29 12.36
N LYS A 34 3.70 39.06 11.41
CA LYS A 34 2.46 38.72 10.71
C LYS A 34 2.79 37.93 9.48
N ILE A 35 2.25 36.72 9.40
CA ILE A 35 2.51 35.77 8.34
C ILE A 35 1.21 35.55 7.58
N LEU A 36 1.15 35.92 6.31
CA LEU A 36 0.00 35.70 5.46
C LEU A 36 0.33 34.63 4.43
N ILE A 37 -0.41 33.53 4.46
CA ILE A 37 -0.30 32.43 3.50
C ILE A 37 -1.59 32.38 2.69
N SER A 38 -1.48 32.47 1.36
CA SER A 38 -2.60 32.30 0.44
C SER A 38 -2.35 31.14 -0.51
N PHE A 39 -3.33 30.24 -0.60
CA PHE A 39 -3.38 29.15 -1.55
C PHE A 39 -4.58 29.36 -2.50
N PRO A 40 -4.37 29.98 -3.68
CA PRO A 40 -5.35 29.95 -4.74
C PRO A 40 -5.41 28.54 -5.36
N PHE A 41 -6.61 28.02 -5.57
CA PHE A 41 -6.80 26.70 -6.18
C PHE A 41 -8.06 26.64 -7.03
N GLU A 42 -8.00 25.85 -8.08
CA GLU A 42 -9.13 25.62 -8.98
C GLU A 42 -9.84 24.32 -8.60
N TYR A 43 -11.15 24.39 -8.42
CA TYR A 43 -12.00 23.25 -8.14
C TYR A 43 -12.93 22.98 -9.33
N ASN A 44 -12.74 21.85 -10.02
CA ASN A 44 -13.37 21.60 -11.32
C ASN A 44 -14.60 20.67 -11.28
N SER A 45 -14.99 20.16 -10.12
CA SER A 45 -16.07 19.17 -9.99
C SER A 45 -17.36 19.75 -9.40
N GLU A 46 -18.51 19.25 -9.83
CA GLU A 46 -19.82 19.54 -9.22
C GLU A 46 -20.09 18.69 -7.95
N LEU A 47 -19.26 17.68 -7.68
CA LEU A 47 -19.36 16.86 -6.48
C LEU A 47 -18.57 17.50 -5.34
N PHE A 48 -18.90 17.15 -4.10
CA PHE A 48 -18.19 17.67 -2.93
C PHE A 48 -16.86 16.95 -2.67
N PRO A 49 -15.86 17.64 -2.09
CA PRO A 49 -14.70 16.96 -1.54
C PRO A 49 -15.14 16.07 -0.36
N GLN A 50 -14.39 15.01 -0.11
CA GLN A 50 -14.65 14.10 1.01
C GLN A 50 -14.17 14.64 2.35
N GLU A 51 -13.12 15.46 2.33
CA GLU A 51 -12.52 16.05 3.52
C GLU A 51 -11.66 17.25 3.12
N VAL A 52 -11.51 18.20 4.04
CA VAL A 52 -10.57 19.31 3.89
C VAL A 52 -9.74 19.41 5.16
N SER A 53 -8.42 19.44 5.01
CA SER A 53 -7.50 19.42 6.16
C SER A 53 -6.37 20.44 6.03
N LEU A 54 -5.96 20.96 7.18
CA LEU A 54 -4.82 21.84 7.33
C LEU A 54 -3.83 21.23 8.30
N TYR A 55 -2.56 21.20 7.91
CA TYR A 55 -1.45 20.76 8.73
C TYR A 55 -0.54 21.95 8.95
N PHE A 56 -0.33 22.32 10.20
CA PHE A 56 0.55 23.41 10.59
C PHE A 56 1.82 22.86 11.21
N LYS A 57 2.95 23.45 10.82
CA LYS A 57 4.23 23.30 11.49
C LYS A 57 4.69 24.68 11.92
N SER A 58 5.11 24.80 13.18
CA SER A 58 5.65 26.07 13.67
C SER A 58 6.84 25.84 14.58
N GLU A 59 7.79 26.76 14.52
CA GLU A 59 8.91 26.83 15.45
C GLU A 59 8.79 28.11 16.28
N TYR A 60 8.92 27.98 17.60
CA TYR A 60 8.87 29.08 18.57
C TYR A 60 9.55 28.65 19.88
N LEU A 61 10.00 29.63 20.68
CA LEU A 61 10.66 29.38 21.96
C LEU A 61 9.67 29.24 23.11
N ALA A 62 8.81 30.25 23.32
CA ALA A 62 7.90 30.29 24.48
C ALA A 62 6.45 30.62 24.10
N LYS A 63 6.23 31.48 23.10
CA LYS A 63 4.90 31.97 22.74
C LYS A 63 4.35 31.28 21.49
N GLN A 64 3.20 30.62 21.65
CA GLN A 64 2.51 29.94 20.55
C GLN A 64 1.99 30.94 19.52
N PRO A 65 2.23 30.71 18.22
CA PRO A 65 1.58 31.48 17.16
C PRO A 65 0.06 31.29 17.19
N PHE A 66 -0.65 32.32 16.75
CA PHE A 66 -2.09 32.28 16.54
C PHE A 66 -2.40 32.34 15.06
N VAL A 67 -3.32 31.51 14.58
CA VAL A 67 -3.73 31.49 13.17
C VAL A 67 -5.23 31.72 13.04
N SER A 68 -5.61 32.42 11.99
CA SER A 68 -7.00 32.59 11.55
C SER A 68 -7.12 32.13 10.11
N VAL A 69 -8.10 31.27 9.85
CA VAL A 69 -8.30 30.64 8.54
C VAL A 69 -9.61 31.13 7.94
N LYS A 70 -9.55 31.60 6.70
CA LYS A 70 -10.72 31.97 5.89
C LYS A 70 -10.58 31.39 4.49
N ILE A 71 -11.71 31.14 3.84
CA ILE A 71 -11.75 30.73 2.44
C ILE A 71 -12.64 31.70 1.66
N ILE A 72 -12.19 32.08 0.48
CA ILE A 72 -12.95 32.87 -0.49
C ILE A 72 -13.47 31.89 -1.55
N THR A 73 -14.78 31.89 -1.76
CA THR A 73 -15.46 31.04 -2.74
C THR A 73 -15.61 31.75 -4.09
N PRO A 74 -15.85 31.01 -5.19
CA PRO A 74 -15.96 31.59 -6.54
C PRO A 74 -17.08 32.63 -6.69
N ASP A 75 -18.14 32.51 -5.88
CA ASP A 75 -19.26 33.46 -5.82
C ASP A 75 -18.98 34.69 -4.94
N GLY A 76 -17.74 34.84 -4.45
CA GLY A 76 -17.27 35.99 -3.68
C GLY A 76 -17.61 35.97 -2.20
N ARG A 77 -18.14 34.86 -1.65
CA ARG A 77 -18.36 34.72 -0.20
C ARG A 77 -17.02 34.54 0.51
N SER A 78 -16.85 35.24 1.63
CA SER A 78 -15.73 35.02 2.55
C SER A 78 -16.21 34.23 3.76
N VAL A 79 -15.82 32.97 3.86
CA VAL A 79 -16.20 32.10 4.98
C VAL A 79 -15.03 31.99 5.97
N ASN A 80 -15.22 32.56 7.16
CA ASN A 80 -14.32 32.34 8.28
C ASN A 80 -14.51 30.91 8.81
N ILE A 81 -13.42 30.13 8.79
CA ILE A 81 -13.37 28.72 9.17
C ILE A 81 -13.20 28.62 10.68
N SER A 82 -12.03 29.02 11.19
CA SER A 82 -11.72 29.01 12.61
C SER A 82 -10.46 29.82 12.90
N SER A 83 -10.28 30.16 14.17
CA SER A 83 -9.08 30.84 14.66
C SER A 83 -8.63 30.19 15.97
N PHE A 84 -7.34 29.86 16.08
CA PHE A 84 -6.80 29.10 17.20
C PHE A 84 -5.28 29.28 17.34
N SER A 85 -4.76 28.99 18.54
CA SER A 85 -3.31 28.88 18.77
C SER A 85 -2.80 27.52 18.32
N ILE A 86 -1.62 27.50 17.71
CA ILE A 86 -0.99 26.27 17.19
C ILE A 86 0.23 25.86 18.00
N GLY A 87 0.35 24.55 18.22
CA GLY A 87 1.55 23.93 18.74
C GLY A 87 2.65 23.84 17.66
N ARG A 88 3.74 23.13 17.98
CA ARG A 88 4.80 22.81 16.99
C ARG A 88 4.26 22.06 15.78
N THR A 89 3.25 21.21 16.01
CA THR A 89 2.51 20.50 14.97
C THR A 89 1.05 20.57 15.32
N HIS A 90 0.19 20.90 14.36
CA HIS A 90 -1.25 20.95 14.56
C HIS A 90 -1.97 20.45 13.31
N THR A 91 -3.01 19.64 13.50
CA THR A 91 -3.85 19.16 12.39
C THR A 91 -5.26 19.63 12.64
N TYR A 92 -5.81 20.35 11.67
CA TYR A 92 -7.19 20.82 11.69
C TYR A 92 -7.96 20.16 10.55
N ARG A 93 -9.03 19.45 10.89
CA ARG A 93 -9.92 18.78 9.92
C ARG A 93 -11.28 19.45 9.95
N PHE A 94 -11.78 19.82 8.79
CA PHE A 94 -13.00 20.61 8.68
C PHE A 94 -14.21 19.80 9.16
N SER A 95 -14.26 18.50 8.86
CA SER A 95 -15.31 17.59 9.32
C SER A 95 -15.41 17.45 10.84
N GLN A 96 -14.35 17.79 11.58
CA GLN A 96 -14.29 17.67 13.04
C GLN A 96 -14.68 18.96 13.76
N ASP A 97 -14.88 20.07 13.05
CA ASP A 97 -15.26 21.35 13.66
C ASP A 97 -16.77 21.45 13.89
N GLN A 98 -17.18 21.10 15.11
CA GLN A 98 -18.58 21.19 15.53
C GLN A 98 -19.12 22.64 15.55
N LYS A 99 -18.29 23.66 15.76
CA LYS A 99 -18.76 25.05 15.77
C LYS A 99 -19.08 25.50 14.35
N LEU A 100 -18.22 25.14 13.40
CA LEU A 100 -18.42 25.40 11.99
C LEU A 100 -19.62 24.61 11.45
N GLN A 101 -19.78 23.35 11.88
CA GLN A 101 -20.95 22.54 11.51
C GLN A 101 -22.27 23.18 12.00
N ARG A 102 -22.30 23.73 13.22
CA ARG A 102 -23.47 24.45 13.73
C ARG A 102 -23.77 25.73 12.94
N LYS A 103 -22.73 26.44 12.48
CA LYS A 103 -22.86 27.62 11.61
C LYS A 103 -23.49 27.25 10.27
N PHE A 104 -23.28 26.02 9.80
CA PHE A 104 -23.87 25.46 8.58
C PHE A 104 -25.12 24.60 8.85
N PHE A 105 -25.86 24.88 9.93
CA PHE A 105 -27.14 24.22 10.25
C PHE A 105 -27.07 22.69 10.33
N GLY A 106 -25.91 22.13 10.71
CA GLY A 106 -25.71 20.68 10.84
C GLY A 106 -25.04 20.01 9.64
N THR A 107 -24.94 20.69 8.49
CA THR A 107 -24.23 20.20 7.32
C THR A 107 -22.73 20.15 7.59
N SER A 108 -22.07 19.07 7.13
CA SER A 108 -20.63 18.91 7.30
C SER A 108 -19.86 20.10 6.69
N PRO A 109 -18.94 20.74 7.43
CA PRO A 109 -18.26 21.94 6.96
C PRO A 109 -17.54 21.82 5.62
N GLU A 110 -16.91 20.67 5.38
CA GLU A 110 -16.19 20.36 4.14
C GLU A 110 -17.10 20.36 2.91
N LYS A 111 -18.41 20.13 3.07
CA LYS A 111 -19.39 20.23 1.98
C LYS A 111 -20.02 21.61 1.91
N ALA A 112 -20.38 22.16 3.08
CA ALA A 112 -21.13 23.41 3.17
C ALA A 112 -20.37 24.61 2.58
N ILE A 113 -19.04 24.61 2.64
CA ILE A 113 -18.20 25.65 2.05
C ILE A 113 -18.29 25.68 0.53
N PHE A 114 -18.33 24.51 -0.11
CA PHE A 114 -18.36 24.35 -1.55
C PHE A 114 -19.78 24.42 -2.11
N MET A 115 -20.79 24.31 -1.24
CA MET A 115 -22.19 24.23 -1.62
C MET A 115 -22.67 25.50 -2.32
N ASP A 116 -23.35 25.30 -3.45
CA ASP A 116 -24.16 26.32 -4.09
C ASP A 116 -25.43 26.57 -3.28
N LEU A 117 -25.55 27.78 -2.73
CA LEU A 117 -26.72 28.21 -1.96
C LEU A 117 -27.78 28.89 -2.85
N THR A 118 -27.47 29.12 -4.13
CA THR A 118 -28.33 29.82 -5.08
C THR A 118 -29.11 28.88 -5.99
N SER A 119 -28.65 27.65 -6.18
CA SER A 119 -29.35 26.63 -6.97
C SER A 119 -30.67 26.21 -6.32
N GLU A 120 -31.79 26.42 -7.03
CA GLU A 120 -33.14 25.97 -6.66
C GLU A 120 -33.35 24.44 -6.84
N LEU A 121 -32.36 23.73 -7.38
CA LEU A 121 -32.44 22.30 -7.72
C LEU A 121 -32.38 21.43 -6.45
N GLU A 122 -33.15 20.33 -6.44
CA GLU A 122 -33.22 19.34 -5.35
C GLU A 122 -31.88 18.63 -5.05
N GLU A 123 -30.86 18.81 -5.90
CA GLU A 123 -29.53 18.22 -5.75
C GLU A 123 -28.52 19.24 -5.23
N MET A 124 -27.98 18.97 -4.04
CA MET A 124 -26.87 19.76 -3.48
C MET A 124 -25.61 19.51 -4.31
N LYS A 125 -25.11 20.55 -5.00
CA LYS A 125 -23.89 20.51 -5.81
C LYS A 125 -22.83 21.49 -5.28
N ALA A 126 -21.57 21.18 -5.56
CA ALA A 126 -20.44 22.07 -5.32
C ALA A 126 -20.35 23.11 -6.44
N ILE A 127 -19.87 24.32 -6.13
CA ILE A 127 -19.60 25.38 -7.11
C ILE A 127 -18.20 25.15 -7.70
N PRO A 128 -18.06 24.83 -9.00
CA PRO A 128 -16.76 24.81 -9.64
C PRO A 128 -16.21 26.23 -9.82
N GLY A 129 -14.90 26.39 -9.73
CA GLY A 129 -14.22 27.67 -9.96
C GLY A 129 -12.99 27.89 -9.09
N GLN A 130 -12.57 29.16 -9.02
CA GLN A 130 -11.39 29.58 -8.28
C GLN A 130 -11.75 29.85 -6.81
N TYR A 131 -11.12 29.09 -5.92
CA TYR A 131 -11.17 29.30 -4.49
C TYR A 131 -9.83 29.86 -4.00
N GLU A 132 -9.85 30.59 -2.90
CA GLU A 132 -8.63 31.06 -2.26
C GLU A 132 -8.69 30.79 -0.76
N LEU A 133 -7.79 29.94 -0.26
CA LEU A 133 -7.62 29.75 1.17
C LEU A 133 -6.60 30.75 1.68
N ILE A 134 -6.99 31.56 2.66
CA ILE A 134 -6.13 32.55 3.28
C ILE A 134 -5.96 32.21 4.76
N ILE A 135 -4.70 32.14 5.18
CA ILE A 135 -4.29 31.89 6.55
C ILE A 135 -3.54 33.12 7.04
N GLU A 136 -4.07 33.75 8.07
CA GLU A 136 -3.48 34.89 8.75
C GLU A 136 -2.87 34.41 10.07
N GLY A 137 -1.55 34.28 10.09
CA GLY A 137 -0.75 33.91 11.26
C GLY A 137 -0.16 35.13 11.97
N VAL A 138 -0.12 35.07 13.29
CA VAL A 138 0.58 36.03 14.14
C VAL A 138 1.54 35.26 15.04
N ALA A 139 2.83 35.45 14.80
CA ALA A 139 3.92 34.98 15.64
C ALA A 139 4.35 36.12 16.60
N PHE A 140 4.63 35.78 17.85
CA PHE A 140 4.94 36.75 18.91
C PHE A 140 6.45 36.84 19.24
N GLU A 141 7.29 36.27 18.37
CA GLU A 141 8.75 36.18 18.49
C GLU A 141 9.37 36.39 17.10
N GLU A 142 10.57 36.97 17.04
CA GLU A 142 11.25 37.36 15.79
C GLU A 142 11.66 36.15 14.93
N ASN A 143 12.12 35.06 15.56
CA ASN A 143 12.57 33.85 14.87
C ASN A 143 11.48 32.77 14.74
N SER A 144 10.21 33.13 14.95
CA SER A 144 9.14 32.14 14.87
C SER A 144 8.69 31.92 13.43
N THR A 145 8.70 30.66 13.01
CA THR A 145 8.27 30.24 11.67
C THR A 145 6.88 29.63 11.73
N LEU A 146 6.13 29.82 10.65
CA LEU A 146 4.83 29.21 10.44
C LEU A 146 4.75 28.70 9.01
N ASP A 147 4.56 27.39 8.88
CA ASP A 147 4.24 26.74 7.62
C ASP A 147 2.90 26.03 7.75
N ALA A 148 2.14 26.10 6.67
CA ALA A 148 0.88 25.41 6.49
C ALA A 148 0.93 24.52 5.25
N GLU A 149 0.33 23.35 5.36
CA GLU A 149 0.02 22.45 4.27
C GLU A 149 -1.49 22.28 4.22
N PHE A 150 -2.07 22.55 3.06
CA PHE A 150 -3.49 22.50 2.80
C PHE A 150 -3.80 21.34 1.86
N ILE A 151 -4.71 20.47 2.27
CA ILE A 151 -5.10 19.28 1.49
C ILE A 151 -6.61 19.25 1.34
N VAL A 152 -7.08 19.21 0.09
CA VAL A 152 -8.47 18.92 -0.26
C VAL A 152 -8.52 17.48 -0.73
N TYR A 153 -9.19 16.62 0.03
CA TYR A 153 -9.35 15.22 -0.33
C TYR A 153 -10.57 15.06 -1.24
N GLY A 154 -10.30 14.82 -2.51
CA GLY A 154 -11.30 14.40 -3.48
C GLY A 154 -11.64 12.91 -3.38
N ASN A 155 -12.30 12.40 -4.41
CA ASN A 155 -12.67 10.99 -4.54
C ASN A 155 -11.58 10.17 -5.25
N VAL A 156 -10.74 10.82 -6.05
CA VAL A 156 -9.67 10.16 -6.83
C VAL A 156 -8.32 10.81 -6.56
N TYR A 157 -7.24 10.02 -6.68
CA TYR A 157 -5.86 10.51 -6.55
C TYR A 157 -4.91 9.65 -7.38
N GLY A 158 -4.00 10.29 -8.11
CA GLY A 158 -2.92 9.63 -8.85
C GLY A 158 -3.40 8.50 -9.77
N TRP A 159 -2.49 7.56 -10.07
CA TRP A 159 -2.79 6.38 -10.90
C TRP A 159 -3.15 5.15 -10.07
N ALA A 160 -2.56 5.02 -8.87
CA ALA A 160 -2.78 3.88 -7.99
C ALA A 160 -4.02 4.02 -7.10
N GLY A 161 -4.64 5.20 -7.08
CA GLY A 161 -5.76 5.49 -6.20
C GLY A 161 -5.35 5.73 -4.75
N THR A 162 -6.34 5.68 -3.86
CA THR A 162 -6.14 5.88 -2.41
C THR A 162 -6.65 4.73 -1.56
N ASP A 163 -6.09 4.58 -0.36
CA ASP A 163 -6.58 3.63 0.63
C ASP A 163 -7.86 4.12 1.31
N HIS A 164 -8.45 3.30 2.19
CA HIS A 164 -9.63 3.67 2.99
C HIS A 164 -9.42 4.92 3.88
N ARG A 165 -8.17 5.39 4.03
CA ARG A 165 -7.78 6.60 4.77
C ARG A 165 -7.36 7.74 3.84
N ARG A 166 -7.59 7.62 2.53
CA ARG A 166 -7.31 8.61 1.50
C ARG A 166 -5.82 8.88 1.28
N ARG A 167 -4.97 7.93 1.67
CA ARG A 167 -3.52 8.00 1.43
C ARG A 167 -3.24 7.43 0.06
N ASP A 168 -2.29 8.04 -0.64
CA ASP A 168 -1.78 7.49 -1.89
C ASP A 168 -1.27 6.05 -1.71
N ILE A 169 -1.82 5.13 -2.50
CA ILE A 169 -1.39 3.72 -2.50
C ILE A 169 -0.11 3.52 -3.32
N SER A 170 0.24 4.45 -4.22
CA SER A 170 1.39 4.30 -5.12
C SER A 170 2.69 4.02 -4.37
N ILE A 171 2.93 4.75 -3.28
CA ILE A 171 4.08 4.55 -2.39
C ILE A 171 4.04 3.16 -1.76
N ALA A 172 2.87 2.74 -1.25
CA ALA A 172 2.73 1.42 -0.64
C ALA A 172 2.99 0.28 -1.64
N LEU A 173 2.55 0.43 -2.89
CA LEU A 173 2.83 -0.53 -3.96
C LEU A 173 4.30 -0.55 -4.34
N MET A 174 4.93 0.62 -4.50
CA MET A 174 6.35 0.71 -4.87
C MET A 174 7.26 0.06 -3.84
N TRP A 175 6.92 0.19 -2.55
CA TRP A 175 7.69 -0.44 -1.47
C TRP A 175 7.28 -1.90 -1.20
N GLY A 176 6.00 -2.24 -1.31
CA GLY A 176 5.47 -3.56 -0.99
C GLY A 176 5.62 -4.58 -2.12
N ALA A 177 5.40 -4.18 -3.37
CA ALA A 177 5.38 -5.10 -4.51
C ALA A 177 6.72 -5.83 -4.73
N PRO A 178 7.90 -5.17 -4.66
CA PRO A 178 9.18 -5.87 -4.82
C PRO A 178 9.39 -6.94 -3.74
N VAL A 179 8.99 -6.65 -2.50
CA VAL A 179 9.12 -7.58 -1.38
C VAL A 179 8.20 -8.78 -1.58
N ALA A 180 6.93 -8.54 -1.93
CA ALA A 180 5.95 -9.57 -2.18
C ALA A 180 6.36 -10.48 -3.35
N LEU A 181 6.75 -9.90 -4.50
CA LEU A 181 7.20 -10.64 -5.68
C LEU A 181 8.47 -11.46 -5.39
N THR A 182 9.43 -10.90 -4.65
CA THR A 182 10.64 -11.62 -4.24
C THR A 182 10.29 -12.81 -3.34
N PHE A 183 9.38 -12.61 -2.38
CA PHE A 183 8.92 -13.69 -1.50
C PHE A 183 8.24 -14.80 -2.29
N GLY A 184 7.30 -14.47 -3.16
CA GLY A 184 6.59 -15.44 -4.01
C GLY A 184 7.54 -16.22 -4.92
N LEU A 185 8.49 -15.52 -5.56
CA LEU A 185 9.49 -16.12 -6.43
C LEU A 185 10.42 -17.07 -5.67
N LEU A 186 11.02 -16.62 -4.56
CA LEU A 186 11.96 -17.44 -3.78
C LEU A 186 11.25 -18.63 -3.14
N SER A 187 10.03 -18.44 -2.64
CA SER A 187 9.22 -19.52 -2.08
C SER A 187 8.88 -20.58 -3.13
N ALA A 188 8.41 -20.14 -4.31
CA ALA A 188 8.03 -21.04 -5.40
C ALA A 188 9.25 -21.82 -5.93
N LEU A 189 10.37 -21.12 -6.20
CA LEU A 189 11.60 -21.76 -6.67
C LEU A 189 12.20 -22.70 -5.61
N GLY A 190 12.34 -22.22 -4.38
CA GLY A 190 12.91 -22.97 -3.28
C GLY A 190 12.13 -24.25 -2.99
N THR A 191 10.79 -24.15 -2.94
CA THR A 191 9.92 -25.31 -2.76
C THR A 191 10.02 -26.25 -3.95
N THR A 192 9.79 -25.76 -5.17
CA THR A 192 9.69 -26.62 -6.37
C THR A 192 10.98 -27.39 -6.63
N ILE A 193 12.14 -26.72 -6.54
CA ILE A 193 13.45 -27.35 -6.76
C ILE A 193 13.71 -28.40 -5.68
N THR A 194 13.47 -28.07 -4.41
CA THR A 194 13.75 -28.98 -3.30
C THR A 194 12.83 -30.19 -3.32
N THR A 195 11.52 -29.99 -3.52
CA THR A 195 10.52 -31.06 -3.70
C THR A 195 10.89 -31.97 -4.88
N MET A 196 11.28 -31.40 -6.02
CA MET A 196 11.67 -32.19 -7.19
C MET A 196 12.90 -33.07 -6.90
N ILE A 197 13.95 -32.52 -6.27
CA ILE A 197 15.16 -33.29 -5.95
C ILE A 197 14.82 -34.41 -4.96
N ILE A 198 14.04 -34.12 -3.93
CA ILE A 198 13.62 -35.13 -2.93
C ILE A 198 12.79 -36.24 -3.61
N ALA A 199 11.84 -35.88 -4.47
CA ALA A 199 11.04 -36.84 -5.21
C ALA A 199 11.87 -37.68 -6.18
N ALA A 200 12.87 -37.08 -6.85
CA ALA A 200 13.78 -37.79 -7.76
C ALA A 200 14.62 -38.83 -6.99
N VAL A 201 15.18 -38.42 -5.85
CA VAL A 201 15.97 -39.30 -4.96
C VAL A 201 15.10 -40.43 -4.42
N GLY A 202 13.91 -40.11 -3.88
CA GLY A 202 12.97 -41.11 -3.37
C GLY A 202 12.59 -42.13 -4.43
N THR A 203 12.21 -41.66 -5.62
CA THR A 203 11.82 -42.53 -6.72
C THR A 203 12.98 -43.37 -7.27
N TRP A 204 14.18 -42.80 -7.33
CA TRP A 204 15.36 -43.49 -7.83
C TRP A 204 15.73 -44.68 -6.94
N TYR A 205 15.91 -44.44 -5.64
CA TYR A 205 16.30 -45.49 -4.71
C TYR A 205 15.14 -46.43 -4.37
N GLY A 206 13.89 -45.95 -4.36
CA GLY A 206 12.71 -46.75 -4.05
C GLY A 206 12.75 -47.34 -2.62
N GLY A 207 11.97 -48.40 -2.41
CA GLY A 207 11.95 -49.15 -1.17
C GLY A 207 11.66 -48.28 0.06
N TRP A 208 12.45 -48.44 1.12
CA TRP A 208 12.24 -47.74 2.38
C TRP A 208 12.44 -46.21 2.27
N ILE A 209 13.29 -45.73 1.35
CA ILE A 209 13.56 -44.29 1.20
C ILE A 209 12.31 -43.59 0.64
N ASP A 210 11.73 -44.14 -0.42
CA ASP A 210 10.47 -43.63 -0.98
C ASP A 210 9.34 -43.70 0.06
N GLU A 211 9.23 -44.82 0.77
CA GLU A 211 8.19 -45.00 1.80
C GLU A 211 8.30 -43.95 2.91
N VAL A 212 9.50 -43.67 3.42
CA VAL A 212 9.71 -42.62 4.44
C VAL A 212 9.29 -41.24 3.91
N ILE A 213 9.65 -40.91 2.67
CA ILE A 213 9.26 -39.64 2.04
C ILE A 213 7.74 -39.56 1.91
N GLN A 214 7.07 -40.64 1.49
CA GLN A 214 5.61 -40.69 1.39
C GLN A 214 4.95 -40.52 2.77
N ARG A 215 5.46 -41.16 3.83
CA ARG A 215 4.90 -41.03 5.18
C ARG A 215 5.04 -39.61 5.74
N ILE A 216 6.19 -38.98 5.57
CA ILE A 216 6.38 -37.57 5.94
C ILE A 216 5.41 -36.68 5.17
N THR A 217 5.24 -36.93 3.87
CA THR A 217 4.30 -36.19 3.01
C THR A 217 2.86 -36.33 3.48
N GLU A 218 2.41 -37.54 3.81
CA GLU A 218 1.06 -37.80 4.30
C GLU A 218 0.78 -37.09 5.63
N VAL A 219 1.72 -37.12 6.56
CA VAL A 219 1.60 -36.37 7.82
C VAL A 219 1.54 -34.87 7.57
N ASN A 220 2.42 -34.35 6.71
CA ASN A 220 2.50 -32.93 6.41
C ASN A 220 1.22 -32.39 5.75
N LEU A 221 0.57 -33.19 4.89
CA LEU A 221 -0.69 -32.80 4.23
C LEU A 221 -1.89 -32.65 5.19
N ILE A 222 -1.81 -33.22 6.40
CA ILE A 222 -2.87 -33.11 7.41
C ILE A 222 -2.64 -31.88 8.31
N LEU A 223 -1.43 -31.31 8.30
CA LEU A 223 -1.10 -30.17 9.15
C LEU A 223 -1.85 -28.90 8.74
N PRO A 224 -2.35 -28.10 9.70
CA PRO A 224 -3.05 -26.86 9.41
C PRO A 224 -2.04 -25.75 9.04
N PHE A 225 -1.70 -25.67 7.74
CA PHE A 225 -0.65 -24.79 7.21
C PHE A 225 -0.74 -23.35 7.73
N LEU A 226 -1.91 -22.70 7.56
CA LEU A 226 -2.11 -21.32 7.97
C LEU A 226 -1.97 -21.15 9.50
N SER A 227 -2.43 -22.13 10.28
CA SER A 227 -2.36 -22.06 11.75
C SER A 227 -0.91 -22.10 12.25
N ILE A 228 -0.06 -22.93 11.63
CA ILE A 228 1.37 -23.01 11.96
C ILE A 228 2.06 -21.68 11.62
N LEU A 229 1.78 -21.10 10.45
CA LEU A 229 2.36 -19.81 10.05
C LEU A 229 1.93 -18.66 10.97
N ILE A 230 0.67 -18.61 11.38
CA ILE A 230 0.18 -17.61 12.36
C ILE A 230 0.90 -17.80 13.71
N MET A 231 1.08 -19.04 14.16
CA MET A 231 1.79 -19.34 15.40
C MET A 231 3.24 -18.84 15.34
N ILE A 232 3.95 -19.08 14.25
CA ILE A 232 5.33 -18.60 14.05
C ILE A 232 5.36 -17.06 14.04
N GLY A 233 4.48 -16.42 13.27
CA GLY A 233 4.41 -14.96 13.17
C GLY A 233 4.04 -14.26 14.48
N THR A 234 3.30 -14.95 15.35
CA THR A 234 2.83 -14.40 16.64
C THR A 234 3.82 -14.64 17.77
N PHE A 235 4.35 -15.86 17.88
CA PHE A 235 5.13 -16.30 19.04
C PHE A 235 6.64 -16.35 18.81
N TYR A 236 7.10 -16.44 17.56
CA TYR A 236 8.52 -16.64 17.26
C TYR A 236 9.17 -15.42 16.60
N SER A 237 8.75 -15.04 15.40
CA SER A 237 9.34 -13.89 14.70
C SER A 237 8.45 -13.39 13.56
N LYS A 238 8.40 -12.07 13.39
CA LYS A 238 7.79 -11.41 12.23
C LYS A 238 8.79 -11.18 11.07
N SER A 239 9.97 -11.80 11.14
CA SER A 239 10.99 -11.70 10.09
C SER A 239 10.51 -12.37 8.79
N LEU A 240 10.61 -11.65 7.68
CA LEU A 240 10.27 -12.15 6.34
C LEU A 240 11.05 -13.43 6.00
N TRP A 241 12.33 -13.50 6.38
CA TRP A 241 13.18 -14.66 6.09
C TRP A 241 12.77 -15.91 6.87
N VAL A 242 12.31 -15.73 8.11
CA VAL A 242 11.82 -16.85 8.93
C VAL A 242 10.52 -17.39 8.36
N MET A 243 9.61 -16.50 7.94
CA MET A 243 8.37 -16.89 7.27
C MET A 243 8.63 -17.58 5.94
N LEU A 244 9.57 -17.06 5.14
CA LEU A 244 9.97 -17.67 3.87
C LEU A 244 10.49 -19.10 4.08
N PHE A 245 11.39 -19.29 5.04
CA PHE A 245 11.92 -20.62 5.37
C PHE A 245 10.82 -21.56 5.85
N ALA A 246 9.92 -21.09 6.72
CA ALA A 246 8.80 -21.88 7.22
C ALA A 246 7.86 -22.33 6.08
N VAL A 247 7.51 -21.41 5.17
CA VAL A 247 6.69 -21.72 3.99
C VAL A 247 7.36 -22.77 3.12
N ILE A 248 8.66 -22.60 2.80
CA ILE A 248 9.40 -23.57 2.00
C ILE A 248 9.44 -24.92 2.71
N ALA A 249 9.83 -24.96 3.98
CA ALA A 249 9.97 -26.19 4.76
C ALA A 249 8.66 -26.99 4.84
N LEU A 250 7.54 -26.31 5.10
CA LEU A 250 6.22 -26.93 5.16
C LEU A 250 5.71 -27.33 3.77
N SER A 251 6.12 -26.64 2.71
CA SER A 251 5.65 -26.93 1.36
C SER A 251 6.47 -27.99 0.63
N ILE A 252 7.70 -28.28 1.10
CA ILE A 252 8.58 -29.32 0.52
C ILE A 252 7.83 -30.65 0.40
N PHE A 253 7.22 -31.08 1.51
CA PHE A 253 6.48 -32.35 1.62
C PHE A 253 4.98 -32.17 1.29
N GLY A 254 4.69 -31.38 0.25
CA GLY A 254 3.34 -31.14 -0.22
C GLY A 254 2.87 -32.12 -1.31
N GLY A 255 1.69 -31.85 -1.87
CA GLY A 255 1.11 -32.68 -2.94
C GLY A 255 1.99 -32.83 -4.18
N ALA A 256 2.87 -31.84 -4.44
CA ALA A 256 3.82 -31.86 -5.55
C ALA A 256 4.78 -33.06 -5.50
N ILE A 257 5.15 -33.59 -4.32
CA ILE A 257 5.97 -34.81 -4.21
C ILE A 257 5.32 -35.98 -4.93
N LYS A 258 4.00 -36.16 -4.75
CA LYS A 258 3.26 -37.28 -5.37
C LYS A 258 3.19 -37.13 -6.88
N GLY A 259 3.00 -35.91 -7.37
CA GLY A 259 3.03 -35.58 -8.80
C GLY A 259 4.39 -35.86 -9.44
N PHE A 260 5.47 -35.34 -8.85
CA PHE A 260 6.83 -35.59 -9.36
C PHE A 260 7.20 -37.07 -9.30
N ARG A 261 6.84 -37.78 -8.23
CA ARG A 261 7.05 -39.24 -8.13
C ARG A 261 6.42 -40.00 -9.29
N ALA A 262 5.17 -39.68 -9.65
CA ALA A 262 4.48 -40.35 -10.76
C ALA A 262 5.24 -40.17 -12.08
N VAL A 263 5.73 -38.97 -12.35
CA VAL A 263 6.51 -38.67 -13.56
C VAL A 263 7.90 -39.33 -13.51
N PHE A 264 8.59 -39.29 -12.36
CA PHE A 264 9.90 -39.91 -12.20
C PHE A 264 9.85 -41.43 -12.31
N LEU A 265 8.77 -42.09 -11.88
CA LEU A 265 8.58 -43.54 -12.07
C LEU A 265 8.55 -43.88 -13.55
N GLN A 266 7.84 -43.09 -14.36
CA GLN A 266 7.81 -43.26 -15.81
C GLN A 266 9.19 -43.04 -16.46
N ILE A 267 9.93 -42.02 -16.00
CA ILE A 267 11.27 -41.71 -16.52
C ILE A 267 12.28 -42.80 -16.13
N LYS A 268 12.21 -43.32 -14.92
CA LYS A 268 13.12 -44.35 -14.40
C LYS A 268 13.09 -45.63 -15.23
N GLU A 269 11.92 -46.00 -15.75
CA GLU A 269 11.71 -47.18 -16.61
C GLU A 269 11.96 -46.91 -18.10
N SER A 270 12.53 -45.75 -18.47
CA SER A 270 12.77 -45.42 -19.87
C SER A 270 14.05 -46.05 -20.45
N PRO A 271 14.08 -46.39 -21.75
CA PRO A 271 15.23 -47.06 -22.38
C PRO A 271 16.56 -46.30 -22.29
N TYR A 272 16.52 -44.96 -22.28
CA TYR A 272 17.75 -44.15 -22.19
C TYR A 272 18.36 -44.16 -20.79
N VAL A 273 17.53 -44.29 -19.74
CA VAL A 273 18.01 -44.46 -18.36
C VAL A 273 18.60 -45.87 -18.18
N GLU A 274 17.97 -46.89 -18.80
CA GLU A 274 18.51 -48.24 -18.83
C GLU A 274 19.86 -48.31 -19.56
N ALA A 275 19.97 -47.68 -20.72
CA ALA A 275 21.24 -47.57 -21.43
C ALA A 275 22.31 -46.87 -20.59
N ALA A 276 21.99 -45.75 -19.93
CA ALA A 276 22.93 -45.05 -19.05
C ALA A 276 23.43 -45.93 -17.90
N ARG A 277 22.56 -46.78 -17.33
CA ARG A 277 22.96 -47.79 -16.32
C ARG A 277 23.89 -48.84 -16.91
N ALA A 278 23.60 -49.36 -18.11
CA ALA A 278 24.44 -50.34 -18.79
C ALA A 278 25.85 -49.80 -19.11
N TYR A 279 25.95 -48.49 -19.39
CA TYR A 279 27.24 -47.78 -19.55
C TYR A 279 27.96 -47.47 -18.23
N GLY A 280 27.44 -47.90 -17.08
CA GLY A 280 28.09 -47.71 -15.78
C GLY A 280 27.95 -46.31 -15.19
N ALA A 281 26.94 -45.53 -15.59
CA ALA A 281 26.68 -44.23 -14.97
C ALA A 281 26.33 -44.40 -13.48
N SER A 282 26.98 -43.63 -12.60
CA SER A 282 26.67 -43.62 -11.16
C SER A 282 25.25 -43.14 -10.88
N ASN A 283 24.63 -43.62 -9.80
CA ASN A 283 23.29 -43.22 -9.36
C ASN A 283 23.07 -41.70 -9.33
N MET A 284 24.00 -40.95 -8.72
CA MET A 284 23.88 -39.49 -8.63
C MET A 284 23.94 -38.81 -10.00
N ARG A 285 24.80 -39.32 -10.91
CA ARG A 285 24.85 -38.86 -12.30
C ARG A 285 23.51 -39.09 -12.99
N ILE A 286 22.89 -40.25 -12.78
CA ILE A 286 21.58 -40.56 -13.37
C ILE A 286 20.50 -39.61 -12.85
N ILE A 287 20.43 -39.38 -11.54
CA ILE A 287 19.46 -38.46 -10.94
C ILE A 287 19.62 -37.04 -11.52
N MET A 288 20.84 -36.48 -11.49
CA MET A 288 21.06 -35.07 -11.82
C MET A 288 21.14 -34.78 -13.32
N GLN A 289 21.56 -35.75 -14.15
CA GLN A 289 21.75 -35.51 -15.60
C GLN A 289 20.64 -36.13 -16.46
N TYR A 290 19.89 -37.11 -15.95
CA TYR A 290 18.89 -37.83 -16.76
C TYR A 290 17.47 -37.68 -16.20
N LEU A 291 17.27 -37.77 -14.88
CA LEU A 291 15.94 -37.62 -14.27
C LEU A 291 15.55 -36.15 -14.14
N VAL A 292 16.27 -35.39 -13.32
CA VAL A 292 15.92 -34.00 -12.97
C VAL A 292 15.75 -33.11 -14.20
N PRO A 293 16.69 -33.07 -15.17
CA PRO A 293 16.58 -32.18 -16.33
C PRO A 293 15.35 -32.46 -17.19
N ARG A 294 14.83 -33.71 -17.17
CA ARG A 294 13.67 -34.11 -17.96
C ARG A 294 12.35 -33.48 -17.46
N ILE A 295 12.27 -33.17 -16.16
CA ILE A 295 11.08 -32.59 -15.53
C ILE A 295 11.14 -31.06 -15.51
N VAL A 296 12.32 -30.44 -15.67
CA VAL A 296 12.46 -28.97 -15.68
C VAL A 296 11.43 -28.24 -16.56
N PRO A 297 11.11 -28.69 -17.79
CA PRO A 297 10.08 -28.03 -18.61
C PRO A 297 8.68 -28.03 -17.97
N LEU A 298 8.35 -29.05 -17.17
CA LEU A 298 7.08 -29.14 -16.45
C LEU A 298 7.01 -28.17 -15.25
N LEU A 299 8.14 -27.62 -14.82
CA LEU A 299 8.16 -26.66 -13.73
C LEU A 299 7.66 -25.28 -14.15
N ILE A 300 7.77 -24.90 -15.42
CA ILE A 300 7.40 -23.55 -15.89
C ILE A 300 5.92 -23.25 -15.60
N PRO A 301 4.95 -24.08 -16.04
CA PRO A 301 3.54 -23.84 -15.72
C PRO A 301 3.26 -23.87 -14.22
N GLN A 302 3.98 -24.73 -13.49
CA GLN A 302 3.82 -24.85 -12.04
C GLN A 302 4.30 -23.58 -11.31
N LEU A 303 5.43 -23.00 -11.71
CA LEU A 303 5.93 -21.75 -11.16
C LEU A 303 4.99 -20.57 -11.46
N VAL A 304 4.37 -20.54 -12.64
CA VAL A 304 3.36 -19.52 -12.99
C VAL A 304 2.17 -19.55 -12.02
N ILE A 305 1.78 -20.74 -11.55
CA ILE A 305 0.69 -20.91 -10.59
C ILE A 305 1.16 -20.62 -9.15
N LEU A 306 2.34 -21.11 -8.78
CA LEU A 306 2.84 -21.03 -7.39
C LEU A 306 3.30 -19.63 -7.00
N ILE A 307 3.85 -18.83 -7.91
CA ILE A 307 4.34 -17.49 -7.57
C ILE A 307 3.19 -16.60 -7.06
N PRO A 308 2.06 -16.43 -7.78
CA PRO A 308 0.92 -15.67 -7.26
C PRO A 308 0.33 -16.28 -5.98
N ALA A 309 0.20 -17.62 -5.93
CA ALA A 309 -0.37 -18.31 -4.77
C ALA A 309 0.44 -18.16 -3.47
N ASN A 310 1.73 -17.83 -3.57
CA ASN A 310 2.58 -17.53 -2.41
C ASN A 310 2.60 -16.04 -2.05
N VAL A 311 2.09 -15.18 -2.94
CA VAL A 311 1.99 -13.72 -2.73
C VAL A 311 0.66 -13.35 -2.09
N PHE A 312 -0.42 -13.96 -2.54
CA PHE A 312 -1.81 -13.69 -2.13
C PHE A 312 -2.35 -14.80 -1.23
#